data_AF-A0A507FBJ6-F1
#
_entry.id   AF-A0A507FBJ6-F1
#
_cell.length_a   1.000
_cell.length_b   1.000
_cell.length_c   1.000
_cell.angle_alpha   90.00
_cell.angle_beta   90.00
_cell.angle_gamma   90.00
#
_symmetry.space_group_name_H-M   'P 1'
#
loop_
_entity.id
_entity.type
_entity.pdbx_description
1 polymer ?
#
loop_
_entity_poly.entity_id
_entity_poly.type
_entity_poly.pdbx_seq_one_letter_code
_entity_poly.pdbx_strand_id
1 'polypeptide(L)'
;MGKGQPRGLQAARKLRTTRRENRWADKQYKKRALGTAYKSSPFGGSSHAKGIVLEKIGVEAKQPNSAIRKCVRAQLIKNGKKITAFVPNDGCLNFIEENDEVLIAGFGRKGRAVGDIPGVRFKVVKVAGVSLLALYKEKKEKPRS
;
A
#
# COMPACT_ATOMS: atom_id res chain seq x y z
N MET A 1 -42.95 2.14 -13.10
CA MET A 1 -41.82 1.30 -13.54
C MET A 1 -42.18 -0.17 -13.34
N GLY A 2 -42.13 -0.97 -14.40
CA GLY A 2 -42.47 -2.41 -14.33
C GLY A 2 -41.45 -3.23 -13.53
N LYS A 3 -41.87 -4.43 -13.08
CA LYS A 3 -40.99 -5.39 -12.38
C LYS A 3 -39.84 -5.81 -13.32
N GLY A 4 -38.65 -5.23 -13.13
CA GLY A 4 -37.47 -5.42 -14.00
C GLY A 4 -36.78 -6.80 -13.92
N GLN A 5 -37.38 -7.80 -13.27
CA GLN A 5 -36.84 -9.16 -13.17
C GLN A 5 -37.96 -10.20 -13.41
N PRO A 6 -37.67 -11.29 -14.14
CA PRO A 6 -38.66 -12.34 -14.38
C PRO A 6 -39.01 -13.08 -13.08
N ARG A 7 -40.30 -13.39 -12.89
CA ARG A 7 -40.83 -14.06 -11.68
C ARG A 7 -41.44 -15.45 -11.94
N GLY A 8 -41.33 -15.96 -13.16
CA GLY A 8 -41.87 -17.28 -13.51
C GLY A 8 -41.08 -18.42 -12.87
N LEU A 9 -41.76 -19.53 -12.54
CA LEU A 9 -41.16 -20.74 -11.96
C LEU A 9 -39.98 -21.28 -12.78
N GLN A 10 -40.03 -21.15 -14.12
CA GLN A 10 -38.99 -21.62 -15.04
C GLN A 10 -37.95 -20.54 -15.43
N ALA A 11 -37.90 -19.40 -14.73
CA ALA A 11 -37.01 -18.27 -15.09
C ALA A 11 -35.59 -18.33 -14.48
N ALA A 12 -35.23 -19.41 -13.78
CA ALA A 12 -33.98 -19.52 -13.01
C ALA A 12 -32.71 -19.25 -13.85
N ARG A 13 -32.66 -19.71 -15.10
CA ARG A 13 -31.50 -19.49 -16.00
C ARG A 13 -31.26 -18.01 -16.23
N LYS A 14 -32.32 -17.23 -16.54
CA LYS A 14 -32.21 -15.79 -16.80
C LYS A 14 -31.75 -15.05 -15.54
N LEU A 15 -32.33 -15.36 -14.38
CA LEU A 15 -31.94 -14.77 -13.10
C LEU A 15 -30.45 -15.01 -12.78
N ARG A 16 -29.96 -16.24 -12.98
CA ARG A 16 -28.55 -16.60 -12.77
C ARG A 16 -27.60 -15.83 -13.71
N THR A 17 -27.93 -15.77 -14.99
CA THR A 17 -27.11 -15.06 -15.99
C THR A 17 -27.06 -13.57 -15.70
N THR A 18 -28.20 -12.93 -15.46
CA THR A 18 -28.26 -11.51 -15.12
C THR A 18 -27.50 -11.20 -13.84
N ARG A 19 -27.58 -12.04 -12.80
CA ARG A 19 -26.76 -11.89 -11.59
C ARG A 19 -25.26 -11.98 -11.89
N ARG A 20 -24.85 -12.88 -12.78
CA ARG A 20 -23.44 -13.07 -13.17
C ARG A 20 -22.90 -11.87 -13.94
N GLU A 21 -23.67 -11.34 -14.89
CA GLU A 21 -23.33 -10.14 -15.66
C GLU A 21 -23.21 -8.92 -14.74
N ASN A 22 -24.23 -8.67 -13.92
CA ASN A 22 -24.26 -7.53 -13.00
C ASN A 22 -23.17 -7.60 -11.92
N ARG A 23 -22.68 -8.81 -11.59
CA ARG A 23 -21.58 -8.99 -10.62
C ARG A 23 -20.29 -8.32 -11.09
N TRP A 24 -20.07 -8.16 -12.40
CA TRP A 24 -18.89 -7.48 -12.93
C TRP A 24 -18.88 -5.97 -12.68
N ALA A 25 -20.03 -5.36 -12.39
CA ALA A 25 -20.10 -3.96 -11.95
C ALA A 25 -19.56 -3.76 -10.53
N ASP A 26 -19.53 -4.83 -9.70
CA ASP A 26 -18.91 -4.80 -8.38
C ASP A 26 -17.38 -4.72 -8.52
N LYS A 27 -16.82 -3.59 -8.05
CA LYS A 27 -15.38 -3.29 -8.11
C LYS A 27 -14.54 -4.31 -7.35
N GLN A 28 -15.02 -4.85 -6.22
CA GLN A 28 -14.28 -5.84 -5.43
C GLN A 28 -14.24 -7.18 -6.17
N TYR A 29 -15.38 -7.62 -6.70
CA TYR A 29 -15.45 -8.83 -7.51
C TYR A 29 -14.55 -8.73 -8.73
N LYS A 30 -14.65 -7.63 -9.50
CA LYS A 30 -13.84 -7.39 -10.70
C LYS A 30 -12.33 -7.44 -10.38
N LYS A 31 -11.90 -6.77 -9.31
CA LYS A 31 -10.48 -6.73 -8.89
C LYS A 31 -9.95 -8.12 -8.51
N ARG A 32 -10.78 -8.93 -7.84
CA ARG A 32 -10.44 -10.31 -7.46
C ARG A 32 -10.39 -11.22 -8.67
N ALA A 33 -11.44 -11.20 -9.51
CA ALA A 33 -11.55 -12.05 -10.69
C ALA A 33 -10.42 -11.78 -11.72
N LEU A 34 -10.01 -10.53 -11.90
CA LEU A 34 -8.91 -10.17 -12.80
C LEU A 34 -7.51 -10.37 -12.19
N GLY A 35 -7.42 -10.75 -10.91
CA GLY A 35 -6.13 -10.94 -10.22
C GLY A 35 -5.28 -9.66 -10.16
N THR A 36 -5.92 -8.47 -10.14
CA THR A 36 -5.21 -7.17 -10.21
C THR A 36 -4.16 -7.03 -9.10
N ALA A 37 -4.41 -7.61 -7.92
CA ALA A 37 -3.48 -7.58 -6.80
C ALA A 37 -2.11 -8.21 -7.11
N TYR A 38 -2.06 -9.22 -7.96
CA TYR A 38 -0.81 -9.91 -8.33
C TYR A 38 -0.10 -9.21 -9.48
N LYS A 39 -0.86 -8.68 -10.45
CA LYS A 39 -0.31 -8.07 -11.66
C LYS A 39 0.24 -6.65 -11.42
N SER A 40 -0.56 -5.77 -10.81
CA SER A 40 -0.24 -4.34 -10.74
C SER A 40 0.26 -3.86 -9.38
N SER A 41 -0.01 -4.58 -8.29
CA SER A 41 0.49 -4.17 -6.97
C SER A 41 2.02 -4.32 -6.90
N PRO A 42 2.77 -3.31 -6.41
CA PRO A 42 4.19 -3.47 -6.13
C PRO A 42 4.48 -4.60 -5.15
N PHE A 43 3.54 -4.93 -4.26
CA PHE A 43 3.72 -6.01 -3.29
C PHE A 43 3.26 -7.38 -3.82
N GLY A 44 2.71 -7.50 -5.03
CA GLY A 44 2.28 -8.79 -5.58
C GLY A 44 1.32 -9.57 -4.67
N GLY A 45 0.44 -8.87 -3.94
CA GLY A 45 -0.51 -9.46 -3.00
C GLY A 45 -0.02 -9.65 -1.56
N SER A 46 1.27 -9.44 -1.26
CA SER A 46 1.78 -9.52 0.12
C SER A 46 1.40 -8.30 0.96
N SER A 47 1.35 -8.46 2.28
CA SER A 47 1.09 -7.37 3.24
C SER A 47 2.31 -6.46 3.41
N HIS A 48 3.50 -7.07 3.40
CA HIS A 48 4.80 -6.41 3.57
C HIS A 48 5.74 -6.79 2.42
N ALA A 49 6.75 -5.96 2.21
CA ALA A 49 7.87 -6.27 1.33
C ALA A 49 9.17 -5.68 1.87
N LYS A 50 10.25 -6.41 1.68
CA LYS A 50 11.62 -5.96 1.96
C LYS A 50 12.11 -5.08 0.81
N GLY A 51 12.81 -4.00 1.13
CA GLY A 51 13.42 -3.12 0.14
C GLY A 51 14.74 -2.53 0.63
N ILE A 52 15.50 -2.00 -0.33
CA ILE A 52 16.75 -1.29 -0.10
C ILE A 52 16.49 0.20 -0.33
N VAL A 53 16.93 1.06 0.59
CA VAL A 53 16.78 2.51 0.47
C VAL A 53 17.71 3.05 -0.61
N LEU A 54 17.16 3.87 -1.51
CA LEU A 54 17.93 4.54 -2.57
C LEU A 54 18.28 5.98 -2.18
N GLU A 55 17.28 6.75 -1.74
CA GLU A 55 17.44 8.17 -1.45
C GLU A 55 16.38 8.62 -0.44
N LYS A 56 16.68 9.69 0.30
CA LYS A 56 15.76 10.38 1.21
C LYS A 56 15.04 11.50 0.45
N ILE A 57 13.71 11.57 0.55
CA ILE A 57 12.89 12.57 -0.15
C ILE A 57 11.99 13.32 0.84
N GLY A 58 11.84 14.63 0.63
CA GLY A 58 10.75 15.43 1.20
C GLY A 58 9.58 15.52 0.22
N VAL A 59 8.37 15.13 0.65
CA VAL A 59 7.14 15.29 -0.14
C VAL A 59 6.30 16.38 0.48
N GLU A 60 5.93 17.39 -0.28
CA GLU A 60 5.04 18.46 0.18
C GLU A 60 3.63 17.93 0.48
N ALA A 61 3.06 18.42 1.58
CA ALA A 61 1.68 18.13 1.94
C ALA A 61 0.71 18.77 0.95
N LYS A 62 -0.44 18.13 0.75
CA LYS A 62 -1.55 18.74 0.04
C LYS A 62 -2.11 19.92 0.82
N GLN A 63 -2.50 20.96 0.08
CA GLN A 63 -3.34 22.04 0.58
C GLN A 63 -4.58 21.46 1.31
N PRO A 64 -5.01 22.03 2.45
CA PRO A 64 -4.64 23.32 3.04
C PRO A 64 -3.43 23.29 4.00
N ASN A 65 -2.75 22.15 4.12
CA ASN A 65 -1.65 22.02 5.07
C ASN A 65 -0.32 22.48 4.45
N SER A 66 0.56 23.06 5.28
CA SER A 66 1.93 23.40 4.91
C SER A 66 2.91 22.55 5.73
N ALA A 67 3.50 21.53 5.11
CA ALA A 67 4.50 20.68 5.74
C ALA A 67 5.28 19.88 4.69
N ILE A 68 6.53 19.52 5.01
CA ILE A 68 7.33 18.58 4.22
C ILE A 68 7.34 17.23 4.93
N ARG A 69 6.70 16.23 4.32
CA ARG A 69 6.61 14.87 4.83
C ARG A 69 7.85 14.08 4.44
N LYS A 70 8.60 13.63 5.45
CA LYS A 70 9.83 12.87 5.25
C LYS A 70 9.50 11.45 4.76
N CYS A 71 10.03 11.12 3.59
CA CYS A 71 9.83 9.86 2.90
C CYS A 71 11.18 9.30 2.43
N VAL A 72 11.17 8.02 2.05
CA VAL A 72 12.31 7.36 1.41
C VAL A 72 11.87 6.74 0.10
N ARG A 73 12.75 6.75 -0.91
CA ARG A 73 12.61 5.84 -2.04
C ARG A 73 13.27 4.53 -1.69
N ALA A 74 12.55 3.46 -1.94
CA ALA A 74 13.07 2.12 -1.73
C ALA A 74 12.85 1.29 -3.00
N GLN A 75 13.83 0.46 -3.32
CA GLN A 75 13.71 -0.57 -4.33
C GLN A 75 13.34 -1.89 -3.66
N LEU A 76 12.25 -2.50 -4.08
CA LEU A 76 11.84 -3.80 -3.55
C LEU A 76 12.78 -4.90 -4.06
N ILE A 77 13.31 -5.72 -3.15
CA ILE A 77 14.27 -6.78 -3.49
C ILE A 77 13.63 -7.83 -4.41
N LYS A 78 12.37 -8.20 -4.14
CA LYS A 78 11.69 -9.29 -4.87
C LYS A 78 11.37 -9.00 -6.33
N ASN A 79 11.27 -7.74 -6.74
CA ASN A 79 10.79 -7.40 -8.08
C ASN A 79 11.44 -6.15 -8.68
N GLY A 80 12.44 -5.57 -8.01
CA GLY A 80 13.18 -4.40 -8.47
C GLY A 80 12.36 -3.11 -8.58
N LYS A 81 11.07 -3.11 -8.19
CA LYS A 81 10.20 -1.93 -8.36
C LYS A 81 10.57 -0.85 -7.35
N LYS A 82 10.75 0.38 -7.85
CA LYS A 82 10.99 1.57 -7.02
C LYS A 82 9.67 2.10 -6.47
N ILE A 83 9.59 2.25 -5.16
CA ILE A 83 8.42 2.78 -4.45
C ILE A 83 8.82 3.95 -3.54
N THR A 84 7.84 4.77 -3.18
CA THR A 84 7.98 5.80 -2.14
C THR A 84 7.29 5.32 -0.87
N ALA A 85 7.97 5.41 0.26
CA ALA A 85 7.46 5.02 1.57
C ALA A 85 7.61 6.17 2.56
N PHE A 86 6.57 6.41 3.35
CA PHE A 86 6.59 7.40 4.43
C PHE A 86 7.37 6.87 5.63
N VAL A 87 8.16 7.73 6.27
CA VAL A 87 8.85 7.43 7.53
C VAL A 87 7.99 8.00 8.66
N PRO A 88 7.36 7.15 9.51
CA PRO A 88 6.51 7.61 10.59
C PRO A 88 7.32 8.14 11.78
N ASN A 89 6.66 8.98 12.59
CA ASN A 89 7.19 9.68 13.76
C ASN A 89 8.30 10.68 13.46
N ASP A 90 8.52 11.60 14.39
CA ASP A 90 9.53 12.64 14.25
C ASP A 90 10.95 12.08 14.43
N GLY A 91 11.94 12.70 13.79
CA GLY A 91 13.36 12.32 13.86
C GLY A 91 13.72 10.95 13.25
N CYS A 92 12.73 10.12 12.89
CA CYS A 92 12.97 8.74 12.45
C CYS A 92 13.71 8.61 11.12
N LEU A 93 13.79 9.69 10.32
CA LEU A 93 14.61 9.73 9.11
C LEU A 93 16.11 9.62 9.43
N ASN A 94 16.54 10.00 10.63
CA ASN A 94 17.94 9.97 11.05
C ASN A 94 18.44 8.53 11.25
N PHE A 95 17.55 7.59 11.57
CA PHE A 95 17.91 6.18 11.75
C PHE A 95 18.09 5.41 10.43
N ILE A 96 17.62 5.98 9.32
CA ILE A 96 17.64 5.35 8.01
C ILE A 96 18.80 5.94 7.22
N GLU A 97 19.66 5.09 6.68
CA GLU A 97 20.74 5.48 5.76
C GLU A 97 20.45 4.99 4.35
N GLU A 98 21.25 5.46 3.39
CA GLU A 98 21.22 4.93 2.03
C GLU A 98 21.74 3.50 2.02
N ASN A 99 21.19 2.65 1.15
CA ASN A 99 21.47 1.21 1.07
C ASN A 99 21.02 0.38 2.28
N ASP A 100 20.39 0.97 3.31
CA ASP A 100 19.79 0.22 4.40
C ASP A 100 18.67 -0.71 3.93
N GLU A 101 18.60 -1.88 4.55
CA GLU A 101 17.47 -2.78 4.40
C GLU A 101 16.28 -2.31 5.24
N VAL A 102 15.12 -2.12 4.59
CA VAL A 102 13.88 -1.70 5.24
C VAL A 102 12.73 -2.67 4.99
N LEU A 103 11.89 -2.84 6.02
CA LEU A 103 10.62 -3.54 5.89
C LEU A 103 9.50 -2.52 5.65
N ILE A 104 8.79 -2.67 4.55
CA ILE A 104 7.78 -1.74 4.09
C ILE A 104 6.39 -2.40 4.18
N ALA A 105 5.42 -1.65 4.70
CA ALA A 105 4.02 -2.06 4.79
C ALA A 105 3.10 -1.15 3.98
N GLY A 106 1.90 -1.64 3.67
CA GLY A 106 0.83 -0.79 3.17
C GLY A 106 0.37 0.24 4.21
N PHE A 107 -0.05 1.41 3.74
CA PHE A 107 -0.41 2.53 4.62
C PHE A 107 -1.89 2.52 5.09
N GLY A 108 -2.65 1.47 4.76
CA GLY A 108 -3.99 1.20 5.33
C GLY A 108 -5.19 1.52 4.42
N ARG A 109 -5.09 2.43 3.44
CA ARG A 109 -6.22 2.78 2.54
C ARG A 109 -6.35 1.86 1.31
N LYS A 110 -6.21 0.55 1.48
CA LYS A 110 -6.38 -0.49 0.43
C LYS A 110 -5.63 -0.18 -0.90
N GLY A 111 -4.39 0.32 -0.79
CA GLY A 111 -3.55 0.67 -1.94
C GLY A 111 -3.75 2.09 -2.48
N ARG A 112 -4.47 2.96 -1.76
CA ARG A 112 -4.55 4.41 -2.01
C ARG A 112 -3.62 5.18 -1.08
N ALA A 113 -3.27 6.39 -1.51
CA ALA A 113 -2.50 7.31 -0.69
C ALA A 113 -3.31 7.77 0.55
N VAL A 114 -2.60 8.11 1.61
CA VAL A 114 -3.18 8.37 2.94
C VAL A 114 -2.93 9.81 3.35
N GLY A 115 -3.93 10.42 3.98
CA GLY A 115 -3.84 11.76 4.52
C GLY A 115 -3.56 12.83 3.47
N ASP A 116 -2.70 13.76 3.85
CA ASP A 116 -2.22 14.90 3.06
C ASP A 116 -1.03 14.55 2.17
N ILE A 117 -0.53 13.31 2.18
CA ILE A 117 0.68 12.92 1.44
C ILE A 117 0.30 12.43 0.03
N PRO A 118 0.60 13.19 -1.04
CA PRO A 118 0.30 12.75 -2.40
C PRO A 118 1.19 11.58 -2.83
N GLY A 119 0.61 10.61 -3.54
CA GLY A 119 1.37 9.51 -4.17
C GLY A 119 1.94 8.44 -3.23
N VAL A 120 2.06 8.70 -1.92
CA VAL A 120 2.66 7.78 -0.96
C VAL A 120 1.61 6.80 -0.41
N ARG A 121 1.80 5.51 -0.71
CA ARG A 121 0.87 4.41 -0.39
C ARG A 121 1.41 3.44 0.66
N PHE A 122 2.66 3.63 1.05
CA PHE A 122 3.43 2.70 1.87
C PHE A 122 4.11 3.44 3.02
N LYS A 123 4.46 2.71 4.07
CA LYS A 123 5.21 3.22 5.22
C LYS A 123 6.33 2.26 5.62
N VAL A 124 7.39 2.80 6.22
CA VAL A 124 8.47 2.00 6.82
C VAL A 124 8.04 1.46 8.18
N VAL A 125 8.39 0.21 8.48
CA VAL A 125 8.07 -0.48 9.74
C VAL A 125 9.33 -0.91 10.49
N LYS A 126 10.34 -1.41 9.77
CA LYS A 126 11.62 -1.84 10.33
C LYS A 126 12.77 -1.32 9.47
N VAL A 127 13.92 -1.14 10.10
CA VAL A 127 15.20 -0.74 9.49
C VAL A 127 16.27 -1.66 10.06
N ALA A 128 17.11 -2.26 9.22
CA ALA A 128 18.18 -3.18 9.63
C ALA A 128 17.69 -4.28 10.60
N GLY A 129 16.50 -4.85 10.33
CA GLY A 129 15.88 -5.88 11.18
C GLY A 129 15.24 -5.38 12.49
N VAL A 130 15.48 -4.13 12.90
CA VAL A 130 14.92 -3.54 14.13
C VAL A 130 13.64 -2.75 13.84
N SER A 131 12.66 -2.80 14.75
CA SER A 131 11.45 -2.00 14.61
C SER A 131 11.75 -0.51 14.74
N LEU A 132 11.25 0.29 13.80
CA LEU A 132 11.41 1.74 13.83
C LEU A 132 10.78 2.36 15.10
N LEU A 133 9.69 1.77 15.61
CA LEU A 133 9.08 2.20 16.87
C LEU A 133 9.97 1.90 18.08
N ALA A 134 10.75 0.81 18.03
CA ALA A 134 11.68 0.48 19.11
C ALA A 134 12.89 1.42 19.11
N LEU A 135 13.40 1.79 17.92
CA LEU A 135 14.43 2.82 17.77
C LEU A 135 13.93 4.18 18.27
N TYR A 136 12.72 4.59 17.85
CA TYR A 136 12.10 5.85 18.27
C TYR A 136 11.88 5.97 19.78
N LYS A 137 11.56 4.86 20.45
CA LYS A 137 11.36 4.82 21.91
C LYS A 137 12.63 4.46 22.68
N GLU A 138 13.79 4.43 22.01
CA GLU A 138 15.10 4.11 22.61
C GLU A 138 15.12 2.76 23.34
N LYS A 139 14.24 1.83 22.94
CA LYS A 139 14.17 0.48 23.54
C LYS A 139 15.21 -0.47 22.94
N LYS A 140 15.72 -0.12 21.76
CA LYS A 140 16.74 -0.87 21.02
C LYS A 140 17.60 0.13 20.28
N GLU A 141 18.86 -0.24 20.07
CA GLU A 141 19.77 0.49 19.21
C GLU A 141 19.82 -0.14 17.81
N LYS A 142 20.19 0.68 16.82
CA LYS A 142 20.43 0.19 15.46
C LYS A 142 21.69 -0.68 15.49
N PRO A 143 21.65 -1.93 14.99
CA PRO A 143 22.85 -2.74 14.90
C PRO A 143 23.84 -2.04 13.96
N ARG A 144 25.05 -1.80 14.46
CA ARG A 144 26.16 -1.32 13.62
C ARG A 144 26.71 -2.53 12.86
N SER A 145 26.76 -2.40 11.53
CA SER A 145 27.52 -3.32 10.66
C SER A 145 28.90 -2.72 10.40
#